data_AF-A0A4V1AED5-F1
#
_entry.id   AF-A0A4V1AED5-F1
#
_cell.length_a   1.000
_cell.length_b   1.000
_cell.length_c   1.000
_cell.angle_alpha   90.00
_cell.angle_beta   90.00
_cell.angle_gamma   90.00
#
_symmetry.space_group_name_H-M   'P 1'
#
loop_
_entity.id
_entity.type
_entity.pdbx_description
1 polymer ?
#
loop_
_entity_poly.entity_id
_entity_poly.type
_entity_poly.pdbx_seq_one_letter_code
_entity_poly.pdbx_strand_id
1 'polypeptide(L)'
;MKAKNEQYRFGFLDVARVFAGILLFNAVASWWFTSSATWGYTGKWVDGRFIKYQLFGQHANFTSQELSLYNGSDPNLPIYIGIYGRVYDVTASRHIYGPKGPYSFFSGKDAARAFVTGCFQNQEEFTHDLRGLNPVEARADIKGWQDYYDGSHKYWLVGNVIHEPLTGEPPEPCEHRKFPH
;
A
#
# COMPACT_ATOMS: atom_id res chain seq x y z
N MET A 1 54.86 -40.30 -17.00
CA MET A 1 53.44 -40.11 -16.58
C MET A 1 53.05 -38.67 -16.86
N LYS A 2 52.22 -38.40 -17.88
CA LYS A 2 51.71 -37.04 -18.13
C LYS A 2 50.49 -36.82 -17.23
N ALA A 3 50.63 -35.95 -16.23
CA ALA A 3 49.50 -35.47 -15.45
C ALA A 3 48.55 -34.73 -16.41
N LYS A 4 47.32 -35.21 -16.57
CA LYS A 4 46.26 -34.44 -17.24
C LYS A 4 45.97 -33.25 -16.33
N ASN A 5 46.39 -32.06 -16.77
CA ASN A 5 45.95 -30.82 -16.16
C ASN A 5 44.51 -30.60 -16.63
N GLU A 6 43.54 -31.12 -15.88
CA GLU A 6 42.12 -30.84 -16.12
C GLU A 6 41.87 -29.38 -15.74
N GLN A 7 41.88 -28.53 -16.76
CA GLN A 7 41.57 -27.12 -16.62
C GLN A 7 40.07 -27.01 -16.35
N TYR A 8 39.67 -27.02 -15.07
CA TYR A 8 38.29 -26.80 -14.64
C TYR A 8 37.81 -25.43 -15.17
N ARG A 9 37.02 -25.44 -16.24
CA ARG A 9 36.34 -24.25 -16.75
C ARG A 9 35.08 -24.05 -15.94
N PHE A 10 35.14 -23.16 -14.96
CA PHE A 10 33.97 -22.72 -14.22
C PHE A 10 33.01 -22.02 -15.19
N GLY A 11 31.95 -22.72 -15.59
CA GLY A 11 30.99 -22.22 -16.56
C GLY A 11 29.85 -21.47 -15.91
N PHE A 12 29.05 -20.77 -16.72
CA PHE A 12 27.82 -20.13 -16.25
C PHE A 12 26.88 -21.08 -15.48
N LEU A 13 26.80 -22.34 -15.91
CA LEU A 13 25.99 -23.35 -15.23
C LEU A 13 26.52 -23.70 -13.83
N ASP A 14 27.83 -23.67 -13.62
CA ASP A 14 28.43 -23.95 -12.31
C ASP A 14 28.21 -22.78 -11.35
N VAL A 15 28.35 -21.55 -11.85
CA VAL A 15 27.97 -20.32 -11.14
C VAL A 15 26.49 -20.40 -10.70
N ALA A 16 25.59 -20.69 -11.64
CA ALA A 16 24.15 -20.77 -11.37
C ALA A 16 23.80 -21.85 -10.33
N ARG A 17 24.43 -23.02 -10.39
CA ARG A 17 24.27 -24.10 -9.39
C ARG A 17 24.74 -23.69 -8.01
N VAL A 18 25.90 -23.03 -7.91
CA VAL A 18 26.42 -22.53 -6.63
C VAL A 18 25.46 -21.50 -6.02
N PHE A 19 24.97 -20.54 -6.82
CA PHE A 19 23.97 -19.58 -6.35
C PHE A 19 22.67 -20.26 -5.91
N ALA A 20 22.17 -21.23 -6.68
CA ALA A 20 20.98 -22.00 -6.30
C ALA A 20 21.19 -22.74 -4.97
N GLY A 21 22.37 -23.34 -4.76
CA GLY A 21 22.74 -23.99 -3.51
C GLY A 21 22.80 -23.02 -2.32
N ILE A 22 23.38 -21.82 -2.51
CA ILE A 22 23.42 -20.78 -1.48
C ILE A 22 22.00 -20.29 -1.13
N LEU A 23 21.16 -20.06 -2.13
CA LEU A 23 19.76 -19.64 -1.91
C LEU A 23 18.95 -20.71 -1.18
N LEU A 24 19.11 -21.99 -1.57
CA LEU A 24 18.47 -23.11 -0.90
C LEU A 24 18.92 -23.22 0.55
N PHE A 25 20.24 -23.15 0.80
CA PHE A 25 20.78 -23.19 2.15
C PHE A 25 20.27 -22.00 2.99
N ASN A 26 20.24 -20.80 2.43
CA ASN A 26 19.69 -19.62 3.10
C ASN A 26 18.22 -19.80 3.48
N ALA A 27 17.40 -20.34 2.57
CA ALA A 27 15.99 -20.62 2.82
C ALA A 27 15.78 -21.70 3.90
N VAL A 28 16.57 -22.78 3.87
CA VAL A 28 16.52 -23.84 4.90
C VAL A 28 16.95 -23.31 6.27
N ALA A 29 18.04 -22.55 6.33
CA ALA A 29 18.48 -21.91 7.56
C ALA A 29 17.42 -20.95 8.09
N SER A 30 16.83 -20.14 7.21
CA SER A 30 15.74 -19.24 7.56
C SER A 30 14.54 -19.99 8.13
N TRP A 31 14.14 -21.09 7.48
CA TRP A 31 13.01 -21.91 7.91
C TRP A 31 13.27 -22.55 9.27
N TRP A 32 14.49 -23.03 9.52
CA TRP A 32 14.90 -23.59 10.81
C TRP A 32 14.76 -22.58 11.96
N PHE A 33 15.13 -21.31 11.75
CA PHE A 33 15.12 -20.30 12.82
C PHE A 33 13.83 -19.49 12.92
N THR A 34 13.13 -19.27 11.81
CA THR A 34 12.01 -18.32 11.74
C THR A 34 10.71 -18.94 11.27
N SER A 35 10.70 -20.25 10.97
CA SER A 35 9.58 -20.95 10.34
C SER A 35 9.12 -20.28 9.03
N SER A 36 10.01 -19.52 8.39
CA SER A 36 9.76 -18.80 7.15
C SER A 36 10.99 -18.90 6.24
N ALA A 37 10.80 -18.84 4.93
CA ALA A 37 11.92 -18.88 3.98
C ALA A 37 12.64 -17.53 3.80
N THR A 38 12.12 -16.46 4.41
CA THR A 38 12.48 -15.05 4.13
C THR A 38 12.89 -14.29 5.39
N TRP A 39 13.35 -15.00 6.42
CA TRP A 39 13.83 -14.46 7.70
C TRP A 39 12.77 -13.63 8.43
N GLY A 40 11.51 -14.05 8.33
CA GLY A 40 10.35 -13.38 8.91
C GLY A 40 9.90 -12.15 8.11
N TYR A 41 10.48 -11.89 6.94
CA TYR A 41 10.07 -10.77 6.11
C TYR A 41 8.66 -10.98 5.55
N THR A 42 7.77 -10.04 5.85
CA THR A 42 6.34 -10.05 5.47
C THR A 42 5.95 -8.81 4.64
N GLY A 43 6.91 -8.19 3.96
CA GLY A 43 6.66 -7.01 3.12
C GLY A 43 6.27 -7.35 1.67
N LYS A 44 6.04 -6.30 0.87
CA LYS A 44 5.47 -6.35 -0.48
C LYS A 44 6.32 -7.12 -1.47
N TRP A 45 7.64 -7.22 -1.26
CA TRP A 45 8.52 -7.99 -2.15
C TRP A 45 8.31 -9.50 -2.09
N VAL A 46 7.62 -10.02 -1.07
CA VAL A 46 7.17 -11.42 -1.03
C VAL A 46 5.69 -11.58 -1.34
N ASP A 47 5.00 -10.47 -1.57
CA ASP A 47 3.60 -10.45 -1.97
C ASP A 47 3.49 -10.58 -3.49
N GLY A 48 2.91 -11.70 -3.94
CA GLY A 48 2.69 -11.95 -5.36
C GLY A 48 1.87 -10.86 -6.07
N ARG A 49 0.99 -10.14 -5.35
CA ARG A 49 0.21 -9.03 -5.90
C ARG A 49 1.09 -7.86 -6.30
N PHE A 50 2.06 -7.52 -5.44
CA PHE A 50 3.00 -6.44 -5.72
C PHE A 50 3.93 -6.81 -6.88
N ILE A 51 4.46 -8.04 -6.89
CA ILE A 51 5.31 -8.51 -8.00
C ILE A 51 4.53 -8.48 -9.32
N LYS A 52 3.28 -8.97 -9.32
CA LYS A 52 2.40 -8.90 -10.49
C LYS A 52 2.15 -7.46 -10.93
N TYR A 53 1.91 -6.55 -9.98
CA TYR A 53 1.73 -5.13 -10.27
C TYR A 53 3.01 -4.48 -10.81
N GLN A 54 4.19 -4.83 -10.32
CA GLN A 54 5.45 -4.31 -10.84
C GLN A 54 5.74 -4.78 -12.28
N LEU A 55 5.35 -6.01 -12.62
CA LEU A 55 5.61 -6.56 -13.95
C LEU A 55 4.56 -6.15 -15.00
N PHE A 56 3.30 -6.06 -14.60
CA PHE A 56 2.16 -5.89 -15.53
C PHE A 56 1.17 -4.81 -15.12
N GLY A 57 1.33 -4.22 -13.94
CA GLY A 57 0.44 -3.18 -13.43
C GLY A 57 0.58 -1.90 -14.23
N GLN A 58 -0.53 -1.19 -14.32
CA GLN A 58 -0.58 0.15 -14.89
C GLN A 58 -1.11 1.09 -13.82
N HIS A 59 -0.53 2.28 -13.77
CA HIS A 59 -1.02 3.35 -12.92
C HIS A 59 -2.38 3.80 -13.45
N ALA A 60 -3.44 3.64 -12.65
CA ALA A 60 -4.81 3.92 -13.06
C ALA A 60 -5.30 5.26 -12.54
N ASN A 61 -6.20 5.90 -13.27
CA ASN A 61 -6.97 7.04 -12.77
C ASN A 61 -8.38 6.55 -12.44
N PHE A 62 -8.85 6.88 -11.24
CA PHE A 62 -10.14 6.45 -10.71
C PHE A 62 -11.04 7.67 -10.51
N THR A 63 -12.30 7.56 -10.89
CA THR A 63 -13.35 8.41 -10.34
C THR A 63 -13.70 7.96 -8.92
N SER A 64 -14.35 8.82 -8.15
CA SER A 64 -14.84 8.45 -6.80
C SER A 64 -15.78 7.23 -6.84
N GLN A 65 -16.58 7.11 -7.91
CA GLN A 65 -17.50 6.00 -8.11
C GLN A 65 -16.75 4.69 -8.40
N GLU A 66 -15.76 4.71 -9.29
CA GLU A 66 -14.92 3.54 -9.57
C GLU A 66 -14.12 3.11 -8.35
N LEU A 67 -13.55 4.05 -7.59
CA LEU A 67 -12.81 3.75 -6.37
C LEU A 67 -13.69 3.04 -5.34
N SER A 68 -14.98 3.40 -5.25
CA SER A 68 -15.92 2.82 -4.28
C SER A 68 -16.13 1.32 -4.41
N LEU A 69 -15.84 0.74 -5.58
CA LEU A 69 -15.90 -0.70 -5.85
C LEU A 69 -14.80 -1.47 -5.07
N TYR A 70 -13.71 -0.80 -4.72
CA TYR A 70 -12.54 -1.38 -4.04
C TYR A 70 -12.62 -1.21 -2.51
N ASN A 71 -13.83 -1.30 -1.95
CA ASN A 71 -14.09 -1.17 -0.53
C ASN A 71 -13.85 -2.47 0.27
N GLY A 72 -13.54 -3.57 -0.41
CA GLY A 72 -13.31 -4.88 0.20
C GLY A 72 -14.56 -5.71 0.48
N SER A 73 -15.75 -5.29 0.06
CA SER A 73 -16.96 -6.13 0.12
C SER A 73 -16.82 -7.36 -0.77
N ASP A 74 -16.22 -7.21 -1.96
CA ASP A 74 -15.86 -8.34 -2.81
C ASP A 74 -14.52 -8.95 -2.34
N PRO A 75 -14.44 -10.26 -2.03
CA PRO A 75 -13.17 -10.92 -1.71
C PRO A 75 -12.21 -11.05 -2.89
N ASN A 76 -12.71 -10.95 -4.13
CA ASN A 76 -11.89 -11.08 -5.34
C ASN A 76 -11.27 -9.75 -5.78
N LEU A 77 -11.78 -8.63 -5.27
CA LEU A 77 -11.22 -7.31 -5.53
C LEU A 77 -10.20 -6.91 -4.47
N PRO A 78 -9.15 -6.15 -4.87
CA PRO A 78 -8.25 -5.51 -3.93
C PRO A 78 -8.98 -4.42 -3.14
N ILE A 79 -8.37 -4.00 -2.04
CA ILE A 79 -8.87 -2.94 -1.17
C ILE A 79 -8.01 -1.71 -1.39
N TYR A 80 -8.64 -0.63 -1.83
CA TYR A 80 -7.96 0.63 -2.11
C TYR A 80 -8.40 1.71 -1.14
N ILE A 81 -7.50 2.64 -0.85
CA ILE A 81 -7.81 3.89 -0.15
C ILE A 81 -7.25 5.06 -0.95
N GLY A 82 -7.95 6.19 -0.92
CA GLY A 82 -7.52 7.45 -1.50
C GLY A 82 -7.04 8.42 -0.42
N ILE A 83 -5.91 9.08 -0.67
CA ILE A 83 -5.39 10.16 0.16
C ILE A 83 -5.03 11.32 -0.75
N TYR A 84 -5.96 12.26 -0.84
CA TYR A 84 -5.82 13.51 -1.58
C TYR A 84 -5.29 13.31 -3.00
N GLY A 85 -6.04 12.51 -3.75
CA GLY A 85 -5.77 12.21 -5.15
C GLY A 85 -4.82 11.04 -5.37
N ARG A 86 -4.17 10.46 -4.35
CA ARG A 86 -3.31 9.27 -4.49
C ARG A 86 -4.04 8.02 -4.03
N VAL A 87 -3.97 6.93 -4.78
CA VAL A 87 -4.63 5.66 -4.46
C VAL A 87 -3.62 4.59 -4.08
N TYR A 88 -3.84 3.95 -2.93
CA TYR A 88 -2.96 2.93 -2.38
C TYR A 88 -3.65 1.57 -2.28
N ASP A 89 -2.91 0.52 -2.64
CA ASP A 89 -3.32 -0.86 -2.34
C ASP A 89 -2.99 -1.21 -0.89
N VAL A 90 -4.05 -1.45 -0.11
CA VAL A 90 -3.99 -1.84 1.30
C VAL A 90 -4.52 -3.26 1.53
N THR A 91 -4.65 -4.06 0.47
CA THR A 91 -5.21 -5.41 0.51
C THR A 91 -4.39 -6.34 1.42
N ALA A 92 -3.11 -6.07 1.66
CA ALA A 92 -2.28 -6.77 2.64
C ALA A 92 -2.82 -6.67 4.08
N SER A 93 -3.58 -5.62 4.38
CA SER A 93 -4.15 -5.34 5.71
C SER A 93 -5.67 -5.42 5.70
N ARG A 94 -6.22 -6.47 5.07
CA ARG A 94 -7.67 -6.70 4.99
C ARG A 94 -8.38 -6.78 6.35
N HIS A 95 -7.70 -7.17 7.42
CA HIS A 95 -8.26 -7.15 8.78
C HIS A 95 -8.46 -5.72 9.34
N ILE A 96 -7.76 -4.74 8.76
CA ILE A 96 -7.79 -3.33 9.15
C ILE A 96 -8.80 -2.56 8.28
N TYR A 97 -8.68 -2.71 6.97
CA TYR A 97 -9.44 -1.95 5.97
C TYR A 97 -10.59 -2.74 5.33
N GLY A 98 -10.59 -4.07 5.42
CA GLY A 98 -11.69 -4.87 4.89
C GLY A 98 -12.96 -4.77 5.74
N PRO A 99 -14.07 -5.38 5.29
CA PRO A 99 -15.33 -5.35 6.01
C PRO A 99 -15.17 -5.76 7.48
N LYS A 100 -15.80 -5.00 8.39
CA LYS A 100 -15.70 -5.16 9.85
C LYS A 100 -14.34 -4.78 10.46
N GLY A 101 -13.37 -4.36 9.66
CA GLY A 101 -12.12 -3.79 10.15
C GLY A 101 -12.31 -2.41 10.76
N PRO A 102 -11.46 -2.02 11.73
CA PRO A 102 -11.58 -0.75 12.45
C PRO A 102 -11.44 0.49 11.56
N TYR A 103 -10.84 0.36 10.36
CA TYR A 103 -10.63 1.44 9.41
C TYR A 103 -11.33 1.18 8.07
N SER A 104 -12.34 0.32 8.07
CA SER A 104 -13.10 -0.05 6.87
C SER A 104 -13.82 1.12 6.20
N PHE A 105 -14.13 2.18 6.94
CA PHE A 105 -14.77 3.38 6.43
C PHE A 105 -13.92 4.18 5.44
N PHE A 106 -12.60 3.95 5.40
CA PHE A 106 -11.68 4.56 4.43
C PHE A 106 -11.64 3.82 3.08
N SER A 107 -12.06 2.55 3.07
CA SER A 107 -11.92 1.69 1.91
C SER A 107 -12.83 2.13 0.77
N GLY A 108 -12.25 2.22 -0.42
CA GLY A 108 -12.92 2.67 -1.64
C GLY A 108 -13.23 4.18 -1.67
N LYS A 109 -12.57 5.00 -0.84
CA LYS A 109 -12.83 6.45 -0.79
C LYS A 109 -11.55 7.26 -0.76
N ASP A 110 -11.60 8.47 -1.32
CA ASP A 110 -10.62 9.51 -1.01
C ASP A 110 -11.11 10.27 0.23
N ALA A 111 -10.44 10.03 1.35
CA ALA A 111 -10.84 10.53 2.65
C ALA A 111 -9.83 11.53 3.23
N ALA A 112 -9.21 12.32 2.34
CA ALA A 112 -8.19 13.31 2.70
C ALA A 112 -8.58 14.15 3.92
N ARG A 113 -9.82 14.64 3.97
CA ARG A 113 -10.31 15.48 5.06
C ARG A 113 -10.30 14.73 6.39
N ALA A 114 -10.90 13.55 6.46
CA ALA A 114 -10.88 12.69 7.66
C ALA A 114 -9.45 12.37 8.13
N PHE A 115 -8.48 12.19 7.22
CA PHE A 115 -7.07 12.01 7.59
C PHE A 115 -6.46 13.22 8.30
N VAL A 116 -6.87 14.43 7.92
CA VAL A 116 -6.41 15.69 8.53
C VAL A 116 -7.15 15.97 9.84
N THR A 117 -8.48 15.84 9.84
CA THR A 117 -9.32 16.21 10.99
C THR A 117 -9.27 15.18 12.12
N GLY A 118 -9.02 13.91 11.78
CA GLY A 118 -9.10 12.79 12.71
C GLY A 118 -10.54 12.37 13.03
N CYS A 119 -11.51 12.87 12.27
CA CYS A 119 -12.92 12.70 12.56
C CYS A 119 -13.52 11.57 11.74
N PHE A 120 -13.63 10.40 12.36
CA PHE A 120 -14.11 9.17 11.69
C PHE A 120 -15.58 8.84 11.97
N GLN A 121 -16.24 9.63 12.82
CA GLN A 121 -17.64 9.42 13.18
C GLN A 121 -18.62 10.15 12.23
N ASN A 122 -18.18 11.26 11.63
CA ASN A 122 -18.98 11.99 10.66
C ASN A 122 -18.68 11.47 9.24
N GLN A 123 -19.72 11.04 8.52
CA GLN A 123 -19.55 10.50 7.19
C GLN A 123 -19.18 11.58 6.15
N GLU A 124 -19.54 12.83 6.41
CA GLU A 124 -19.23 13.98 5.55
C GLU A 124 -17.72 14.30 5.50
N GLU A 125 -16.96 13.80 6.48
CA GLU A 125 -15.50 13.96 6.55
C GLU A 125 -14.75 13.03 5.58
N PHE A 126 -15.39 11.99 5.03
CA PHE A 126 -14.77 11.08 4.05
C PHE A 126 -14.80 11.66 2.63
N THR A 127 -14.14 12.80 2.46
CA THR A 127 -14.07 13.58 1.22
C THR A 127 -12.67 14.11 0.96
N HIS A 128 -12.40 14.53 -0.28
CA HIS A 128 -11.20 15.29 -0.66
C HIS A 128 -11.29 16.79 -0.32
N ASP A 129 -12.44 17.27 0.17
CA ASP A 129 -12.68 18.68 0.49
C ASP A 129 -11.92 19.15 1.75
N LEU A 130 -10.85 19.90 1.54
CA LEU A 130 -10.06 20.52 2.61
C LEU A 130 -10.47 21.98 2.91
N ARG A 131 -11.54 22.50 2.28
CA ARG A 131 -12.04 23.85 2.58
C ARG A 131 -12.48 23.94 4.04
N GLY A 132 -12.28 25.11 4.66
CA GLY A 132 -12.59 25.33 6.07
C GLY A 132 -11.55 24.78 7.05
N LEU A 133 -10.47 24.13 6.56
CA LEU A 133 -9.31 23.75 7.36
C LEU A 133 -8.16 24.74 7.16
N ASN A 134 -7.21 24.75 8.09
CA ASN A 134 -5.96 25.48 7.92
C ASN A 134 -5.16 24.87 6.75
N PRO A 135 -4.88 25.63 5.68
CA PRO A 135 -4.28 25.08 4.46
C PRO A 135 -2.81 24.67 4.64
N VAL A 136 -2.09 25.24 5.62
CA VAL A 136 -0.70 24.86 5.89
C VAL A 136 -0.65 23.53 6.63
N GLU A 137 -1.46 23.40 7.68
CA GLU A 137 -1.55 22.18 8.50
C GLU A 137 -2.14 21.02 7.70
N ALA A 138 -3.23 21.26 6.95
CA ALA A 138 -3.85 20.23 6.13
C ALA A 138 -2.87 19.66 5.09
N ARG A 139 -2.08 20.52 4.43
CA ARG A 139 -1.06 20.05 3.48
C ARG A 139 0.05 19.26 4.17
N ALA A 140 0.49 19.69 5.36
CA ALA A 140 1.52 18.97 6.11
C ALA A 140 1.04 17.58 6.54
N ASP A 141 -0.17 17.47 7.06
CA ASP A 141 -0.76 16.20 7.48
C ASP A 141 -1.00 15.26 6.29
N ILE A 142 -1.57 15.77 5.18
CA ILE A 142 -1.72 14.98 3.95
C ILE A 142 -0.39 14.45 3.47
N LYS A 143 0.64 15.30 3.43
CA LYS A 143 1.98 14.86 3.04
C LYS A 143 2.51 13.77 3.98
N GLY A 144 2.36 13.94 5.30
CA GLY A 144 2.79 12.95 6.28
C GLY A 144 2.11 11.59 6.09
N TRP A 145 0.80 11.58 5.80
CA TRP A 145 0.08 10.36 5.48
C TRP A 145 0.54 9.75 4.16
N GLN A 146 0.68 10.54 3.09
CA GLN A 146 1.19 10.05 1.81
C GLN A 146 2.60 9.45 1.94
N ASP A 147 3.51 10.12 2.66
CA ASP A 147 4.86 9.63 2.94
C ASP A 147 4.82 8.29 3.69
N TYR A 148 3.91 8.13 4.66
CA TYR A 148 3.73 6.87 5.38
C TYR A 148 3.31 5.71 4.46
N TYR A 149 2.33 5.93 3.58
CA TYR A 149 1.87 4.88 2.66
C TYR A 149 2.88 4.61 1.54
N ASP A 150 3.57 5.63 1.02
CA ASP A 150 4.65 5.50 0.04
C ASP A 150 5.84 4.69 0.62
N GLY A 151 6.23 5.00 1.86
CA GLY A 151 7.30 4.33 2.58
C GLY A 151 6.91 2.97 3.17
N SER A 152 5.65 2.56 3.05
CA SER A 152 5.17 1.31 3.61
C SER A 152 5.86 0.10 2.98
N HIS A 153 6.29 -0.82 3.82
CA HIS A 153 6.76 -2.13 3.38
C HIS A 153 5.61 -3.05 2.93
N LYS A 154 4.33 -2.70 3.19
CA LYS A 154 3.16 -3.53 2.83
C LYS A 154 2.32 -2.96 1.72
N TYR A 155 2.29 -1.64 1.58
CA TYR A 155 1.40 -0.92 0.67
C TYR A 155 2.19 -0.34 -0.52
N TRP A 156 1.48 -0.02 -1.59
CA TRP A 156 2.06 0.62 -2.76
C TRP A 156 1.01 1.47 -3.48
N LEU A 157 1.50 2.49 -4.18
CA LEU A 157 0.70 3.35 -5.03
C LEU A 157 0.22 2.59 -6.27
N VAL A 158 -1.09 2.64 -6.54
CA VAL A 158 -1.72 2.00 -7.70
C VAL A 158 -2.30 2.99 -8.70
N GLY A 159 -2.49 4.25 -8.29
CA GLY A 159 -3.20 5.18 -9.13
C GLY A 159 -3.42 6.55 -8.50
N ASN A 160 -4.28 7.32 -9.16
CA ASN A 160 -4.78 8.60 -8.67
C ASN A 160 -6.32 8.64 -8.68
N VAL A 161 -6.90 9.46 -7.81
CA VAL A 161 -8.32 9.81 -7.86
C VAL A 161 -8.48 11.13 -8.60
N ILE A 162 -9.38 11.17 -9.56
CA ILE A 162 -9.79 12.39 -10.24
C ILE A 162 -10.82 13.08 -9.36
N HIS A 163 -10.46 14.25 -8.83
CA HIS A 163 -11.36 15.05 -8.00
C HIS A 163 -12.40 15.76 -8.87
N GLU A 164 -13.67 15.45 -8.59
CA GLU A 164 -14.77 16.24 -9.12
C GLU A 164 -14.75 17.65 -8.51
N PRO A 165 -15.22 18.67 -9.25
CA PRO A 165 -15.35 20.01 -8.72
C PRO A 165 -16.17 20.01 -7.44
N LEU A 166 -15.65 20.67 -6.41
CA LEU A 166 -16.35 20.80 -5.13
C LEU A 166 -17.60 21.67 -5.30
N THR A 167 -18.76 21.12 -4.96
CA THR A 167 -20.06 21.82 -5.00
C THR A 167 -20.62 21.97 -3.60
N GLY A 168 -21.27 23.10 -3.32
CA GLY A 168 -21.92 23.36 -2.03
C GLY A 168 -20.97 23.86 -0.93
N GLU A 169 -21.52 23.93 0.28
CA GLU A 169 -20.81 24.35 1.49
C GLU A 169 -19.81 23.27 1.96
N PRO A 170 -18.68 23.68 2.56
CA PRO A 170 -17.72 22.73 3.11
C PRO A 170 -18.34 21.95 4.29
N PRO A 171 -17.87 20.72 4.58
CA PRO A 171 -18.34 19.97 5.73
C PRO A 171 -18.16 20.73 7.04
N GLU A 172 -19.17 20.63 7.91
CA GLU A 172 -19.13 21.26 9.23
C GLU A 172 -17.98 20.68 10.08
N PRO A 173 -17.27 21.51 10.87
CA PRO A 173 -16.22 21.01 11.72
C PRO A 173 -16.74 20.06 12.80
N CYS A 174 -16.09 18.92 12.96
CA CYS A 174 -16.38 17.98 14.04
C CYS A 174 -16.01 18.53 15.43
N GLU A 175 -16.76 18.12 16.47
CA GLU A 175 -16.55 18.56 17.87
C GLU A 175 -15.16 18.21 18.44
N HIS A 176 -14.53 17.13 17.96
CA HIS A 176 -13.22 16.64 18.44
C HIS A 176 -12.18 16.64 17.33
N ARG A 177 -12.07 17.79 16.65
CA ARG A 177 -11.06 18.05 15.63
C ARG A 177 -9.66 18.19 16.23
N LYS A 178 -8.66 17.55 15.59
CA LYS A 178 -7.23 17.66 15.93
C LYS A 178 -6.75 19.12 16.02
N PHE A 179 -7.34 20.00 15.22
CA PHE A 179 -7.04 21.43 15.19
C PHE A 179 -8.32 22.25 15.39
N PRO A 180 -8.68 22.69 16.61
CA PRO A 180 -9.72 23.69 16.80
C PRO A 180 -9.27 25.03 16.19
N HIS A 181 -10.16 25.73 15.50
CA HIS A 181 -9.95 27.12 15.05
C HIS A 181 -10.45 28.08 16.10
#